data_AF-A0A101X2T8-F1
#
_entry.id   AF-A0A101X2T8-F1
#
_cell.length_a   1.000
_cell.length_b   1.000
_cell.length_c   1.000
_cell.angle_alpha   90.00
_cell.angle_beta   90.00
_cell.angle_gamma   90.00
#
_symmetry.space_group_name_H-M   'P 1'
#
loop_
_entity.id
_entity.type
_entity.pdbx_description
1 polymer ?
#
loop_
_entity_poly.entity_id
_entity_poly.type
_entity_poly.pdbx_seq_one_letter_code
_entity_poly.pdbx_strand_id
1 'polypeptide(L)'
;MVVLVRYSEVAIKRGSVRREMEALLVRSIREAAAGCGEVKFRLEPGRIFVYGDDQCVARAASRVFGVKSVSPATEYSFADLDDLASKAASRWRDEVVGRKFAVRVHRAGSHSFTSRDVAVRVGALLAAAGGSVDLERPEVEIFIEVREGRAYTYREIYEGPGGLPLGSEGKVLALVSGGIDSPVAAWYMMRRGAYVDVLYCNLGGVLTEAAALRVVEKLLEWAYGYDARVLVADCAPIADAIRRNVDRHLWSIAFKRALYRLAERAARRVKAEALVTGESLGQASSQTLQALAAVEAGIDMPVLRPLIGLDKEEIVRMAQRIGTYDLSISVPEYCGIFSREPRRWASRGEIELIDLAVHDAVEAAFSSIEVFRKGELGSAAAALSSRLAGLAVDKVPDGAVVVDLRDQEAYIRWHLPGAVRVELDKVLDFVERTGRDKTYVFYCYEGALSADVAERLRKSGYRSYFIKIK
;
A
#
# COMPACT_ATOMS: atom_id res chain seq x y z
N MET A 1 -30.64 5.22 8.45
CA MET A 1 -29.99 6.32 9.20
C MET A 1 -29.09 7.10 8.24
N VAL A 2 -28.41 8.16 8.68
CA VAL A 2 -27.55 8.99 7.81
C VAL A 2 -26.12 9.02 8.32
N VAL A 3 -25.16 9.05 7.41
CA VAL A 3 -23.73 9.27 7.70
C VAL A 3 -23.32 10.63 7.16
N LEU A 4 -22.77 11.46 8.04
CA LEU A 4 -22.18 12.76 7.69
C LEU A 4 -20.74 12.54 7.29
N VAL A 5 -20.40 12.82 6.04
CA VAL A 5 -19.04 12.74 5.51
C VAL A 5 -18.46 14.14 5.38
N ARG A 6 -17.32 14.35 6.06
CA ARG A 6 -16.57 15.61 6.06
C ARG A 6 -15.33 15.45 5.19
N TYR A 7 -15.01 16.48 4.41
CA TYR A 7 -13.80 16.55 3.59
C TYR A 7 -13.14 17.92 3.79
N SER A 8 -11.81 17.98 3.82
CA SER A 8 -11.06 19.22 4.08
C SER A 8 -10.65 19.93 2.80
N GLU A 9 -9.71 19.35 2.04
CA GLU A 9 -9.03 20.03 0.95
C GLU A 9 -9.94 20.30 -0.25
N VAL A 10 -10.96 19.46 -0.45
CA VAL A 10 -11.99 19.63 -1.48
C VAL A 10 -12.81 20.90 -1.25
N ALA A 11 -13.07 21.28 0.02
CA ALA A 11 -13.87 22.45 0.36
C ALA A 11 -13.18 23.78 0.00
N ILE A 12 -11.86 23.77 -0.18
CA ILE A 12 -11.06 24.95 -0.57
C ILE A 12 -11.22 25.24 -2.07
N LYS A 13 -11.56 24.23 -2.88
CA LYS A 13 -11.73 24.37 -4.34
C LYS A 13 -13.06 25.05 -4.66
N ARG A 14 -13.12 25.75 -5.81
CA ARG A 14 -14.30 26.48 -6.28
C ARG A 14 -14.77 25.95 -7.64
N GLY A 15 -16.04 26.20 -7.98
CA GLY A 15 -16.58 25.95 -9.31
C GLY A 15 -16.59 24.48 -9.72
N SER A 16 -16.24 24.21 -10.99
CA SER A 16 -16.25 22.87 -11.60
C SER A 16 -15.31 21.89 -10.91
N VAL A 17 -14.10 22.32 -10.55
CA VAL A 17 -13.08 21.47 -9.90
C VAL A 17 -13.62 20.83 -8.61
N ARG A 18 -14.34 21.62 -7.81
CA ARG A 18 -14.96 21.11 -6.59
C ARG A 18 -16.02 20.03 -6.89
N ARG A 19 -16.86 20.25 -7.91
CA ARG A 19 -17.91 19.30 -8.29
C ARG A 19 -17.32 17.99 -8.81
N GLU A 20 -16.23 18.07 -9.57
CA GLU A 20 -15.49 16.89 -10.05
C GLU A 20 -14.91 16.09 -8.87
N MET A 21 -14.28 16.76 -7.91
CA MET A 21 -13.77 16.13 -6.69
C MET A 21 -14.87 15.51 -5.82
N GLU A 22 -16.02 16.19 -5.66
CA GLU A 22 -17.18 15.64 -4.95
C GLU A 22 -17.75 14.42 -5.68
N ALA A 23 -17.78 14.41 -7.02
CA ALA A 23 -18.20 13.26 -7.81
C ALA A 23 -17.25 12.06 -7.66
N LEU A 24 -15.93 12.30 -7.64
CA LEU A 24 -14.93 11.27 -7.34
C LEU A 24 -15.14 10.66 -5.95
N LEU A 25 -15.34 11.50 -4.93
CA LEU A 25 -15.64 11.03 -3.56
C LEU A 25 -16.90 10.17 -3.53
N VAL A 26 -17.98 10.61 -4.16
CA VAL A 26 -19.23 9.84 -4.21
C VAL A 26 -19.01 8.48 -4.88
N ARG A 27 -18.24 8.42 -5.96
CA ARG A 27 -17.89 7.16 -6.64
C ARG A 27 -17.12 6.23 -5.71
N SER A 28 -16.06 6.74 -5.07
CA SER A 28 -15.22 5.94 -4.18
C SER A 28 -15.97 5.48 -2.92
N ILE A 29 -16.82 6.33 -2.33
CA ILE A 29 -17.66 5.95 -1.17
C ILE A 29 -18.68 4.90 -1.58
N ARG A 30 -19.30 5.02 -2.76
CA ARG A 30 -20.24 4.02 -3.26
C ARG A 30 -19.58 2.65 -3.46
N GLU A 31 -18.37 2.62 -4.02
CA GLU A 31 -17.61 1.39 -4.18
C GLU A 31 -17.22 0.79 -2.82
N ALA A 32 -16.72 1.62 -1.89
CA ALA A 32 -16.38 1.17 -0.54
C ALA A 32 -17.59 0.60 0.21
N ALA A 33 -18.77 1.19 0.02
CA ALA A 33 -20.02 0.79 0.64
C ALA A 33 -20.80 -0.28 -0.14
N ALA A 34 -20.22 -0.90 -1.18
CA ALA A 34 -20.93 -1.89 -2.00
C ALA A 34 -21.48 -3.09 -1.18
N GLY A 35 -20.79 -3.47 -0.10
CA GLY A 35 -21.23 -4.51 0.83
C GLY A 35 -22.27 -4.07 1.87
N CYS A 36 -22.64 -2.79 1.90
CA CYS A 36 -23.56 -2.22 2.90
C CYS A 36 -25.02 -2.13 2.41
N GLY A 37 -25.34 -2.67 1.23
CA GLY A 37 -26.66 -2.57 0.61
C GLY A 37 -26.87 -1.27 -0.17
N GLU A 38 -28.13 -0.89 -0.42
CA GLU A 38 -28.46 0.31 -1.19
C GLU A 38 -28.08 1.58 -0.40
N VAL A 39 -27.33 2.47 -1.05
CA VAL A 39 -26.93 3.76 -0.48
C VAL A 39 -27.40 4.94 -1.35
N LYS A 40 -27.95 5.98 -0.70
CA LYS A 40 -28.36 7.23 -1.37
C LYS A 40 -27.50 8.39 -0.91
N PHE A 41 -27.16 9.30 -1.82
CA PHE A 41 -26.29 10.43 -1.55
C PHE A 41 -27.06 11.75 -1.63
N ARG A 42 -26.84 12.64 -0.66
CA ARG A 42 -27.22 14.07 -0.76
C ARG A 42 -25.96 14.91 -0.60
N LEU A 43 -25.70 15.77 -1.58
CA LEU A 43 -24.56 16.67 -1.57
C LEU A 43 -25.02 18.05 -1.14
N GLU A 44 -24.33 18.64 -0.18
CA GLU A 44 -24.51 20.03 0.21
C GLU A 44 -23.14 20.72 0.28
N PRO A 45 -23.07 22.06 0.21
CA PRO A 45 -21.82 22.76 0.36
C PRO A 45 -21.09 22.39 1.66
N GLY A 46 -20.00 21.63 1.54
CA GLY A 46 -19.07 21.26 2.61
C GLY A 46 -19.41 19.94 3.30
N ARG A 47 -20.43 19.22 2.81
CA ARG A 47 -20.88 17.96 3.41
C ARG A 47 -21.45 17.01 2.36
N ILE A 48 -21.12 15.73 2.48
CA ILE A 48 -21.82 14.64 1.78
C ILE A 48 -22.61 13.87 2.84
N PHE A 49 -23.89 13.64 2.58
CA PHE A 49 -24.75 12.79 3.39
C PHE A 49 -24.98 11.47 2.67
N VAL A 50 -24.79 10.37 3.38
CA VAL A 50 -25.00 9.03 2.84
C VAL A 50 -26.07 8.32 3.67
N TYR A 51 -27.14 7.90 3.01
CA TYR A 51 -28.27 7.21 3.63
C TYR A 51 -28.16 5.71 3.38
N GLY A 52 -28.32 4.92 4.44
CA GLY A 52 -28.24 3.45 4.40
C GLY A 52 -28.08 2.86 5.80
N ASP A 53 -27.43 1.69 5.86
CA ASP A 53 -26.82 1.13 7.08
C ASP A 53 -25.65 2.04 7.49
N ASP A 54 -25.88 2.89 8.46
CA ASP A 54 -24.96 3.96 8.82
C ASP A 54 -23.69 3.46 9.50
N GLN A 55 -23.76 2.36 10.26
CA GLN A 55 -22.60 1.72 10.89
C GLN A 55 -21.70 1.03 9.86
N CYS A 56 -22.28 0.34 8.88
CA CYS A 56 -21.52 -0.21 7.76
C CYS A 56 -20.90 0.91 6.90
N VAL A 57 -21.73 1.88 6.49
CA VAL A 57 -21.32 2.97 5.62
C VAL A 57 -20.25 3.85 6.26
N ALA A 58 -20.33 4.15 7.56
CA ALA A 58 -19.29 4.91 8.25
C ALA A 58 -17.93 4.21 8.21
N ARG A 59 -17.87 2.91 8.52
CA ARG A 59 -16.62 2.15 8.45
C ARG A 59 -16.06 2.05 7.03
N ALA A 60 -16.93 1.92 6.03
CA ALA A 60 -16.52 1.90 4.63
C ALA A 60 -15.98 3.27 4.17
N ALA A 61 -16.75 4.33 4.41
CA ALA A 61 -16.41 5.69 3.98
C ALA A 61 -15.17 6.25 4.71
N SER A 62 -14.88 5.81 5.94
CA SER A 62 -13.67 6.22 6.66
C SER A 62 -12.37 5.66 6.06
N ARG A 63 -12.44 4.76 5.06
CA ARG A 63 -11.28 4.26 4.31
C ARG A 63 -11.06 4.97 2.97
N VAL A 64 -11.88 5.97 2.62
CA VAL A 64 -11.83 6.63 1.31
C VAL A 64 -10.97 7.88 1.33
N PHE A 65 -10.01 7.99 0.39
CA PHE A 65 -9.18 9.19 0.24
C PHE A 65 -10.00 10.44 -0.05
N GLY A 66 -9.62 11.55 0.57
CA GLY A 66 -10.37 12.81 0.58
C GLY A 66 -11.41 12.94 1.69
N VAL A 67 -11.80 11.84 2.34
CA VAL A 67 -12.64 11.88 3.55
C VAL A 67 -11.78 12.24 4.76
N LYS A 68 -12.12 13.35 5.42
CA LYS A 68 -11.50 13.78 6.69
C LYS A 68 -12.05 12.98 7.85
N SER A 69 -13.37 12.90 7.99
CA SER A 69 -14.01 12.10 9.02
C SER A 69 -15.46 11.79 8.64
N VAL A 70 -16.03 10.77 9.28
CA VAL A 70 -17.43 10.39 9.11
C VAL A 70 -18.11 10.19 10.45
N SER A 71 -19.42 10.48 10.49
CA SER A 71 -20.23 10.30 11.69
C SER A 71 -21.60 9.71 11.34
N PRO A 72 -21.93 8.50 11.83
CA PRO A 72 -23.31 8.03 11.87
C PRO A 72 -24.15 8.99 12.72
N ALA A 73 -25.29 9.44 12.20
CA ALA A 73 -26.11 10.46 12.83
C ALA A 73 -27.60 10.18 12.69
N THR A 74 -28.35 10.78 13.61
CA THR A 74 -29.81 10.90 13.53
C THR A 74 -30.16 12.23 12.89
N GLU A 75 -30.86 12.21 11.75
CA GLU A 75 -31.41 13.39 11.08
C GLU A 75 -32.85 13.63 11.50
N TYR A 76 -33.20 14.88 11.79
CA TYR A 76 -34.58 15.30 11.97
C TYR A 76 -34.77 16.77 11.55
N SER A 77 -35.98 17.11 11.13
CA SER A 77 -36.40 18.50 10.95
C SER A 77 -36.83 19.12 12.27
N PHE A 78 -36.69 20.45 12.37
CA PHE A 78 -37.14 21.21 13.53
C PHE A 78 -37.88 22.48 13.10
N ALA A 79 -38.85 22.91 13.90
CA ALA A 79 -39.59 24.16 13.68
C ALA A 79 -38.84 25.38 14.24
N ASP A 80 -38.31 25.24 15.45
CA ASP A 80 -37.60 26.28 16.19
C ASP A 80 -36.52 25.68 17.11
N LEU A 81 -35.90 26.53 17.92
CA LEU A 81 -34.85 26.14 18.86
C LEU A 81 -35.34 25.15 19.93
N ASP A 82 -36.57 25.29 20.40
CA ASP A 82 -37.11 24.45 21.48
C ASP A 82 -37.46 23.05 20.96
N ASP A 83 -38.03 22.96 19.77
CA ASP A 83 -38.28 21.69 19.09
C ASP A 83 -36.97 20.94 18.79
N LEU A 84 -35.96 21.65 18.25
CA LEU A 84 -34.62 21.10 18.05
C LEU A 84 -34.06 20.54 19.36
N ALA A 85 -34.08 21.36 20.42
CA ALA A 85 -33.47 20.99 21.68
C ALA A 85 -34.18 19.82 22.35
N SER A 86 -35.51 19.79 22.28
CA SER A 86 -36.33 18.71 22.82
C SER A 86 -36.06 17.37 22.11
N LYS A 87 -35.99 17.38 20.77
CA LYS A 87 -35.65 16.19 19.98
C LYS A 87 -34.23 15.69 20.26
N ALA A 88 -33.25 16.61 20.31
CA ALA A 88 -31.88 16.27 20.67
C ALA A 88 -31.80 15.66 22.08
N ALA A 89 -32.42 16.30 23.08
CA ALA A 89 -32.40 15.83 24.46
C ALA A 89 -33.10 14.47 24.60
N SER A 90 -34.24 14.28 23.95
CA SER A 90 -34.95 12.99 23.95
C SER A 90 -34.09 11.85 23.41
N ARG A 91 -33.22 12.11 22.43
CA ARG A 91 -32.33 11.09 21.87
C ARG A 91 -31.20 10.70 22.83
N TRP A 92 -30.66 11.65 23.59
CA TRP A 92 -29.40 11.43 24.35
C TRP A 92 -29.58 11.38 25.86
N ARG A 93 -30.78 11.66 26.39
CA ARG A 93 -31.03 11.73 27.83
C ARG A 93 -30.54 10.49 28.58
N ASP A 94 -30.80 9.29 28.06
CA ASP A 94 -30.49 8.04 28.76
C ASP A 94 -28.98 7.78 28.79
N GLU A 95 -28.22 8.34 27.84
CA GLU A 95 -26.77 8.18 27.76
C GLU A 95 -25.99 9.09 28.71
N VAL A 96 -26.60 10.19 29.19
CA VAL A 96 -25.95 11.20 30.05
C VAL A 96 -26.30 11.06 31.53
N VAL A 97 -27.32 10.28 31.89
CA VAL A 97 -27.75 10.10 33.29
C VAL A 97 -26.57 9.65 34.14
N GLY A 98 -26.27 10.41 35.20
CA GLY A 98 -25.18 10.12 36.13
C GLY A 98 -23.76 10.34 35.57
N ARG A 99 -23.63 10.96 34.38
CA ARG A 99 -22.34 11.14 33.68
C ARG A 99 -22.07 12.58 33.34
N LYS A 100 -20.78 12.89 33.14
CA LYS A 100 -20.33 14.18 32.64
C LYS A 100 -20.48 14.28 31.12
N PHE A 101 -21.06 15.36 30.61
CA PHE A 101 -21.30 15.53 29.19
C PHE A 101 -20.96 16.93 28.67
N ALA A 102 -20.72 17.03 27.36
CA ALA A 102 -20.59 18.28 26.63
C ALA A 102 -21.42 18.25 25.34
N VAL A 103 -22.04 19.38 25.01
CA VAL A 103 -22.77 19.56 23.74
C VAL A 103 -21.95 20.48 22.83
N ARG A 104 -21.52 19.95 21.68
CA ARG A 104 -20.72 20.65 20.68
C ARG A 104 -21.58 20.92 19.44
N VAL A 105 -21.86 22.20 19.18
CA VAL A 105 -22.77 22.59 18.11
C VAL A 105 -22.02 23.27 16.97
N HIS A 106 -22.26 22.80 15.75
CA HIS A 106 -21.85 23.47 14.52
C HIS A 106 -23.10 23.90 13.74
N ARG A 107 -23.07 25.09 13.14
CA ARG A 107 -24.20 25.64 12.38
C ARG A 107 -23.70 26.12 11.03
N ALA A 108 -24.41 25.76 9.97
CA ALA A 108 -24.22 26.30 8.64
C ALA A 108 -25.55 26.82 8.09
N GLY A 109 -25.55 28.01 7.49
CA GLY A 109 -26.76 28.72 7.04
C GLY A 109 -27.23 29.81 8.02
N SER A 110 -28.38 30.42 7.74
CA SER A 110 -28.94 31.55 8.53
C SER A 110 -30.05 31.08 9.48
N HIS A 111 -29.97 31.48 10.75
CA HIS A 111 -30.89 31.05 11.80
C HIS A 111 -31.09 32.20 12.80
N SER A 112 -32.24 32.22 13.48
CA SER A 112 -32.55 33.19 14.55
C SER A 112 -31.80 32.93 15.87
N PHE A 113 -31.06 31.83 15.95
CA PHE A 113 -30.31 31.40 17.13
C PHE A 113 -28.85 31.08 16.78
N THR A 114 -27.99 31.11 17.79
CA THR A 114 -26.56 30.79 17.69
C THR A 114 -26.29 29.32 18.06
N SER A 115 -25.10 28.82 17.71
CA SER A 115 -24.65 27.49 18.16
C SER A 115 -24.59 27.39 19.69
N ARG A 116 -24.29 28.51 20.37
CA ARG A 116 -24.28 28.59 21.83
C ARG A 116 -25.67 28.43 22.40
N ASP A 117 -26.69 29.05 21.80
CA ASP A 117 -28.07 28.94 22.26
C ASP A 117 -28.57 27.50 22.19
N VAL A 118 -28.26 26.79 21.10
CA VAL A 118 -28.52 25.35 20.95
C VAL A 118 -27.81 24.55 22.04
N ALA A 119 -26.52 24.78 22.24
CA ALA A 119 -25.74 24.05 23.24
C ALA A 119 -26.27 24.25 24.66
N VAL A 120 -26.62 25.49 25.02
CA VAL A 120 -27.19 25.85 26.32
C VAL A 120 -28.56 25.20 26.49
N ARG A 121 -29.44 25.30 25.48
CA ARG A 121 -30.80 24.77 25.58
C ARG A 121 -30.85 23.25 25.67
N VAL A 122 -30.09 22.56 24.82
CA VAL A 122 -29.94 21.10 24.87
C VAL A 122 -29.28 20.67 26.19
N GLY A 123 -28.21 21.37 26.59
CA GLY A 123 -27.51 21.09 27.84
C GLY A 123 -28.39 21.23 29.07
N ALA A 124 -29.27 22.24 29.12
CA ALA A 124 -30.22 22.41 30.22
C ALA A 124 -31.20 21.22 30.34
N LEU A 125 -31.73 20.74 29.21
CA LEU A 125 -32.65 19.59 29.19
C LEU A 125 -31.95 18.29 29.59
N LEU A 126 -30.72 18.08 29.14
CA LEU A 126 -29.89 16.91 29.50
C LEU A 126 -29.44 16.95 30.98
N ALA A 127 -29.15 18.14 31.51
CA ALA A 127 -28.84 18.30 32.93
C ALA A 127 -30.07 18.02 33.81
N ALA A 128 -31.26 18.49 33.40
CA ALA A 128 -32.51 18.16 34.08
C ALA A 128 -32.84 16.67 34.05
N ALA A 129 -32.36 15.93 33.05
CA ALA A 129 -32.47 14.47 32.97
C ALA A 129 -31.46 13.72 33.85
N GLY A 130 -30.57 14.43 34.58
CA GLY A 130 -29.60 13.82 35.50
C GLY A 130 -28.16 13.77 35.00
N GLY A 131 -27.83 14.44 33.90
CA GLY A 131 -26.44 14.63 33.45
C GLY A 131 -25.75 15.83 34.13
N SER A 132 -24.42 15.82 34.14
CA SER A 132 -23.60 16.96 34.63
C SER A 132 -22.77 17.55 33.49
N VAL A 133 -22.71 18.87 33.34
CA VAL A 133 -21.93 19.49 32.26
C VAL A 133 -20.45 19.56 32.63
N ASP A 134 -19.57 19.08 31.74
CA ASP A 134 -18.10 19.23 31.84
C ASP A 134 -17.54 19.48 30.42
N LEU A 135 -17.09 20.71 30.15
CA LEU A 135 -16.63 21.10 28.81
C LEU A 135 -15.17 20.73 28.53
N GLU A 136 -14.40 20.38 29.56
CA GLU A 136 -12.98 20.07 29.48
C GLU A 136 -12.75 18.57 29.40
N ARG A 137 -13.46 17.79 30.22
CA ARG A 137 -13.31 16.33 30.32
C ARG A 137 -14.67 15.62 30.35
N PRO A 138 -15.48 15.73 29.28
CA PRO A 138 -16.75 15.00 29.18
C PRO A 138 -16.52 13.49 29.04
N GLU A 139 -17.36 12.69 29.68
CA GLU A 139 -17.48 11.25 29.40
C GLU A 139 -18.37 10.99 28.16
N VAL A 140 -19.28 11.91 27.90
CA VAL A 140 -20.23 11.87 26.78
C VAL A 140 -20.17 13.18 26.02
N GLU A 141 -19.54 13.17 24.85
CA GLU A 141 -19.55 14.33 23.96
C GLU A 141 -20.60 14.14 22.87
N ILE A 142 -21.59 15.02 22.83
CA ILE A 142 -22.70 15.02 21.88
C ILE A 142 -22.47 16.14 20.88
N PHE A 143 -22.46 15.78 19.60
CA PHE A 143 -22.33 16.74 18.53
C PHE A 143 -23.67 16.98 17.86
N ILE A 144 -23.93 18.25 17.52
CA ILE A 144 -25.11 18.67 16.78
C ILE A 144 -24.65 19.52 15.62
N GLU A 145 -24.99 19.12 14.41
CA GLU A 145 -24.85 19.97 13.23
C GLU A 145 -26.23 20.47 12.80
N VAL A 146 -26.38 21.79 12.70
CA VAL A 146 -27.61 22.44 12.26
C VAL A 146 -27.39 23.03 10.88
N ARG A 147 -28.25 22.65 9.93
CA ARG A 147 -28.21 23.11 8.53
C ARG A 147 -29.61 23.36 8.03
N GLU A 148 -29.89 24.61 7.68
CA GLU A 148 -31.23 25.04 7.26
C GLU A 148 -32.28 24.55 8.30
N GLY A 149 -33.38 23.94 7.87
CA GLY A 149 -34.39 23.38 8.78
C GLY A 149 -34.11 21.97 9.33
N ARG A 150 -32.85 21.50 9.32
CA ARG A 150 -32.47 20.13 9.75
C ARG A 150 -31.35 20.12 10.77
N ALA A 151 -31.45 19.19 11.71
CA ALA A 151 -30.41 18.92 12.68
C ALA A 151 -29.92 17.46 12.54
N TYR A 152 -28.62 17.28 12.72
CA TYR A 152 -27.96 15.98 12.73
C TYR A 152 -27.26 15.82 14.07
N THR A 153 -27.63 14.79 14.83
CA THR A 153 -27.00 14.51 16.12
C THR A 153 -26.20 13.22 16.06
N TYR A 154 -24.99 13.26 16.62
CA TYR A 154 -24.06 12.13 16.61
C TYR A 154 -23.07 12.20 17.78
N ARG A 155 -22.40 11.09 18.04
CA ARG A 155 -21.30 10.99 19.01
C ARG A 155 -20.03 10.43 18.38
N GLU A 156 -20.21 9.41 17.54
CA GLU A 156 -19.10 8.70 16.92
C GLU A 156 -18.48 9.54 15.79
N ILE A 157 -17.15 9.61 15.79
CA ILE A 157 -16.36 10.23 14.74
C ILE A 157 -15.30 9.21 14.33
N TYR A 158 -15.42 8.69 13.11
CA TYR A 158 -14.40 7.85 12.51
C TYR A 158 -13.51 8.73 11.65
N GLU A 159 -12.22 8.80 12.01
CA GLU A 159 -11.24 9.54 11.23
C GLU A 159 -10.99 8.85 9.88
N GLY A 160 -10.98 9.66 8.83
CA GLY A 160 -10.63 9.23 7.48
C GLY A 160 -9.14 9.42 7.19
N PRO A 161 -8.68 9.01 6.00
CA PRO A 161 -7.30 9.24 5.58
C PRO A 161 -7.00 10.72 5.28
N GLY A 162 -8.03 11.55 5.08
CA GLY A 162 -7.91 12.92 4.60
C GLY A 162 -7.34 12.97 3.18
N GLY A 163 -6.65 14.06 2.84
CA GLY A 163 -6.04 14.25 1.54
C GLY A 163 -7.05 14.65 0.46
N LEU A 164 -6.80 14.18 -0.77
CA LEU A 164 -7.61 14.48 -1.95
C LEU A 164 -8.32 13.23 -2.48
N PRO A 165 -9.44 13.38 -3.20
CA PRO A 165 -10.15 12.25 -3.80
C PRO A 165 -9.27 11.53 -4.81
N LEU A 166 -9.29 10.19 -4.79
CA LEU A 166 -8.48 9.38 -5.71
C LEU A 166 -8.85 9.65 -7.18
N GLY A 167 -7.86 10.02 -7.98
CA GLY A 167 -8.01 10.41 -9.39
C GLY A 167 -8.09 11.89 -9.67
N SER A 168 -7.98 12.74 -8.64
CA SER A 168 -7.98 14.19 -8.81
C SER A 168 -6.64 14.77 -9.26
N GLU A 169 -5.53 14.03 -9.08
CA GLU A 169 -4.16 14.50 -9.36
C GLU A 169 -3.42 13.51 -10.28
N GLY A 170 -4.03 13.18 -11.41
CA GLY A 170 -3.39 12.37 -12.47
C GLY A 170 -3.12 10.93 -12.06
N LYS A 171 -2.08 10.34 -12.66
CA LYS A 171 -1.72 8.93 -12.46
C LYS A 171 -0.21 8.74 -12.38
N VAL A 172 0.21 7.87 -11.48
CA VAL A 172 1.62 7.54 -11.25
C VAL A 172 1.84 6.03 -11.30
N LEU A 173 3.08 5.61 -11.57
CA LEU A 173 3.53 4.23 -11.46
C LEU A 173 4.42 4.09 -10.22
N ALA A 174 3.96 3.33 -9.22
CA ALA A 174 4.72 3.07 -8.01
C ALA A 174 5.56 1.80 -8.12
N LEU A 175 6.85 1.93 -7.82
CA LEU A 175 7.79 0.83 -7.68
C LEU A 175 7.62 0.20 -6.30
N VAL A 176 6.87 -0.91 -6.21
CA VAL A 176 6.57 -1.59 -4.96
C VAL A 176 7.35 -2.90 -4.89
N SER A 177 8.25 -3.05 -3.94
CA SER A 177 9.15 -4.21 -3.78
C SER A 177 8.57 -5.34 -2.89
N GLY A 178 7.45 -5.09 -2.21
CA GLY A 178 6.92 -5.97 -1.16
C GLY A 178 7.46 -5.66 0.24
N GLY A 179 8.58 -4.94 0.36
CA GLY A 179 9.10 -4.45 1.64
C GLY A 179 8.21 -3.38 2.28
N ILE A 180 8.61 -2.87 3.45
CA ILE A 180 7.78 -1.98 4.29
C ILE A 180 7.52 -0.62 3.62
N ASP A 181 8.53 -0.05 2.96
CA ASP A 181 8.56 1.38 2.66
C ASP A 181 7.77 1.70 1.38
N SER A 182 7.96 0.91 0.32
CA SER A 182 7.35 1.19 -0.99
C SER A 182 5.81 1.16 -1.03
N PRO A 183 5.09 0.28 -0.29
CA PRO A 183 3.64 0.38 -0.16
C PRO A 183 3.19 1.66 0.54
N VAL A 184 3.94 2.13 1.55
CA VAL A 184 3.63 3.37 2.27
C VAL A 184 3.78 4.58 1.34
N ALA A 185 4.84 4.61 0.52
CA ALA A 185 5.01 5.65 -0.50
C ALA A 185 3.86 5.69 -1.50
N ALA A 186 3.47 4.53 -2.04
CA ALA A 186 2.33 4.40 -2.93
C ALA A 186 1.02 4.88 -2.27
N TRP A 187 0.80 4.54 -1.00
CA TRP A 187 -0.37 5.00 -0.24
C TRP A 187 -0.41 6.52 -0.08
N TYR A 188 0.73 7.17 0.19
CA TYR A 188 0.79 8.63 0.26
C TYR A 188 0.42 9.30 -1.06
N MET A 189 0.76 8.69 -2.20
CA MET A 189 0.37 9.21 -3.51
C MET A 189 -1.12 9.07 -3.77
N MET A 190 -1.72 7.94 -3.39
CA MET A 190 -3.20 7.80 -3.41
C MET A 190 -3.87 8.84 -2.51
N ARG A 191 -3.31 9.11 -1.32
CA ARG A 191 -3.79 10.17 -0.42
C ARG A 191 -3.70 11.57 -1.01
N ARG A 192 -2.73 11.81 -1.89
CA ARG A 192 -2.63 13.06 -2.66
C ARG A 192 -3.49 13.05 -3.92
N GLY A 193 -4.37 12.07 -4.10
CA GLY A 193 -5.36 12.06 -5.18
C GLY A 193 -4.83 11.49 -6.50
N ALA A 194 -3.61 10.95 -6.55
CA ALA A 194 -3.09 10.31 -7.75
C ALA A 194 -3.60 8.87 -7.87
N TYR A 195 -4.04 8.45 -9.07
CA TYR A 195 -4.19 7.03 -9.35
C TYR A 195 -2.82 6.35 -9.30
N VAL A 196 -2.75 5.18 -8.66
CA VAL A 196 -1.49 4.42 -8.54
C VAL A 196 -1.65 3.08 -9.24
N ASP A 197 -0.91 2.91 -10.33
CA ASP A 197 -0.55 1.59 -10.83
C ASP A 197 0.76 1.15 -10.17
N VAL A 198 1.01 -0.15 -10.13
CA VAL A 198 2.18 -0.74 -9.46
C VAL A 198 3.08 -1.43 -10.47
N LEU A 199 4.39 -1.28 -10.33
CA LEU A 199 5.41 -2.12 -10.94
C LEU A 199 6.14 -2.90 -9.84
N TYR A 200 6.08 -4.22 -9.92
CA TYR A 200 6.89 -5.15 -9.15
C TYR A 200 7.95 -5.78 -10.04
N CYS A 201 9.19 -5.76 -9.57
CA CYS A 201 10.35 -6.32 -10.24
C CYS A 201 10.75 -7.60 -9.51
N ASN A 202 10.41 -8.74 -10.09
CA ASN A 202 10.66 -10.04 -9.47
C ASN A 202 12.14 -10.43 -9.66
N LEU A 203 12.84 -10.55 -8.52
CA LEU A 203 14.21 -11.10 -8.44
C LEU A 203 14.28 -12.43 -7.69
N GLY A 204 13.23 -12.77 -6.94
CA GLY A 204 13.27 -13.82 -5.92
C GLY A 204 12.39 -15.02 -6.26
N GLY A 205 12.01 -15.16 -7.53
CA GLY A 205 11.16 -16.23 -8.03
C GLY A 205 9.75 -16.20 -7.45
N VAL A 206 9.05 -17.33 -7.58
CA VAL A 206 7.61 -17.40 -7.31
C VAL A 206 7.23 -17.23 -5.84
N LEU A 207 8.11 -17.59 -4.90
CA LEU A 207 7.84 -17.39 -3.46
C LEU A 207 7.76 -15.90 -3.12
N THR A 208 8.74 -15.14 -3.60
CA THR A 208 8.83 -13.70 -3.34
C THR A 208 7.73 -12.95 -4.07
N GLU A 209 7.42 -13.36 -5.31
CA GLU A 209 6.32 -12.80 -6.08
C GLU A 209 4.98 -12.99 -5.39
N ALA A 210 4.65 -14.20 -4.93
CA ALA A 210 3.40 -14.47 -4.23
C ALA A 210 3.26 -13.60 -2.96
N ALA A 211 4.34 -13.43 -2.20
CA ALA A 211 4.35 -12.59 -1.00
C ALA A 211 4.19 -11.09 -1.35
N ALA A 212 4.92 -10.60 -2.35
CA ALA A 212 4.82 -9.22 -2.81
C ALA A 212 3.41 -8.89 -3.36
N LEU A 213 2.79 -9.81 -4.12
CA LEU A 213 1.43 -9.61 -4.62
C LEU A 213 0.39 -9.50 -3.49
N ARG A 214 0.56 -10.22 -2.37
CA ARG A 214 -0.32 -10.05 -1.19
C ARG A 214 -0.14 -8.68 -0.54
N VAL A 215 1.09 -8.16 -0.47
CA VAL A 215 1.36 -6.80 0.02
C VAL A 215 0.68 -5.77 -0.89
N VAL A 216 0.81 -5.94 -2.22
CA VAL A 216 0.18 -5.05 -3.22
C VAL A 216 -1.34 -5.15 -3.18
N GLU A 217 -1.92 -6.34 -3.03
CA GLU A 217 -3.36 -6.54 -2.83
C GLU A 217 -3.84 -5.77 -1.61
N LYS A 218 -3.13 -5.91 -0.48
CA LYS A 218 -3.47 -5.21 0.77
C LYS A 218 -3.39 -3.70 0.65
N LEU A 219 -2.36 -3.19 -0.03
CA LEU A 219 -2.23 -1.77 -0.36
C LEU A 219 -3.42 -1.28 -1.20
N LEU A 220 -3.77 -2.03 -2.25
CA LEU A 220 -4.78 -1.63 -3.22
C LEU A 220 -6.21 -1.76 -2.70
N GLU A 221 -6.46 -2.40 -1.55
CA GLU A 221 -7.75 -2.28 -0.83
C GLU A 221 -8.16 -0.82 -0.60
N TRP A 222 -7.19 0.10 -0.47
CA TRP A 222 -7.42 1.53 -0.28
C TRP A 222 -7.78 2.28 -1.59
N ALA A 223 -7.56 1.66 -2.75
CA ALA A 223 -7.78 2.27 -4.06
C ALA A 223 -9.26 2.21 -4.49
N TYR A 224 -10.17 2.75 -3.68
CA TYR A 224 -11.60 2.79 -4.02
C TYR A 224 -11.86 3.76 -5.18
N GLY A 225 -12.62 3.32 -6.17
CA GLY A 225 -12.90 4.08 -7.38
C GLY A 225 -11.84 3.88 -8.46
N TYR A 226 -10.90 2.93 -8.31
CA TYR A 226 -9.86 2.68 -9.31
C TYR A 226 -9.47 1.21 -9.39
N ASP A 227 -9.64 0.62 -10.56
CA ASP A 227 -9.15 -0.73 -10.87
C ASP A 227 -7.68 -0.67 -11.31
N ALA A 228 -6.80 -0.58 -10.31
CA ALA A 228 -5.36 -0.44 -10.50
C ALA A 228 -4.75 -1.60 -11.29
N ARG A 229 -3.72 -1.29 -12.08
CA ARG A 229 -2.91 -2.29 -12.78
C ARG A 229 -1.67 -2.60 -11.96
N VAL A 230 -1.31 -3.88 -11.92
CA VAL A 230 -0.09 -4.38 -11.31
C VAL A 230 0.74 -5.06 -12.40
N LEU A 231 1.90 -4.47 -12.67
CA LEU A 231 2.84 -4.92 -13.68
C LEU A 231 3.90 -5.75 -12.96
N VAL A 232 4.06 -7.00 -13.36
CA VAL A 232 5.07 -7.91 -12.80
C VAL A 232 6.10 -8.19 -13.89
N ALA A 233 7.35 -7.78 -13.65
CA ALA A 233 8.48 -7.98 -14.55
C ALA A 233 9.45 -9.03 -14.00
N ASP A 234 9.97 -9.93 -14.85
CA ASP A 234 11.11 -10.77 -14.49
C ASP A 234 12.39 -9.94 -14.62
N CYS A 235 13.01 -9.65 -13.48
CA CYS A 235 14.22 -8.85 -13.40
C CYS A 235 15.48 -9.68 -13.20
N ALA A 236 15.41 -11.01 -13.24
CA ALA A 236 16.60 -11.85 -13.15
C ALA A 236 17.65 -11.53 -14.23
N PRO A 237 17.29 -11.27 -15.51
CA PRO A 237 18.27 -10.86 -16.52
C PRO A 237 19.04 -9.59 -16.15
N ILE A 238 18.38 -8.62 -15.49
CA ILE A 238 19.03 -7.38 -15.04
C ILE A 238 20.08 -7.71 -13.98
N ALA A 239 19.73 -8.53 -12.99
CA ALA A 239 20.66 -8.92 -11.95
C ALA A 239 21.88 -9.66 -12.51
N ASP A 240 21.67 -10.53 -13.50
CA ASP A 240 22.76 -11.28 -14.15
C ASP A 240 23.67 -10.39 -14.99
N ALA A 241 23.10 -9.44 -15.74
CA ALA A 241 23.87 -8.45 -16.49
C ALA A 241 24.75 -7.60 -15.57
N ILE A 242 24.21 -7.13 -14.43
CA ILE A 242 24.96 -6.37 -13.44
C ILE A 242 26.12 -7.18 -12.87
N ARG A 243 25.90 -8.44 -12.49
CA ARG A 243 26.95 -9.31 -11.92
C ARG A 243 28.11 -9.56 -12.87
N ARG A 244 27.83 -9.65 -14.18
CA ARG A 244 28.84 -9.96 -15.21
C ARG A 244 29.59 -8.72 -15.70
N ASN A 245 28.90 -7.60 -15.82
CA ASN A 245 29.38 -6.46 -16.61
C ASN A 245 29.61 -5.18 -15.79
N VAL A 246 29.25 -5.16 -14.51
CA VAL A 246 29.35 -3.96 -13.66
C VAL A 246 30.25 -4.23 -12.46
N ASP A 247 31.07 -3.24 -12.12
CA ASP A 247 31.89 -3.24 -10.91
C ASP A 247 31.03 -3.52 -9.67
N ARG A 248 31.51 -4.43 -8.81
CA ARG A 248 30.77 -4.91 -7.63
C ARG A 248 30.34 -3.78 -6.70
N HIS A 249 31.15 -2.73 -6.55
CA HIS A 249 30.85 -1.61 -5.69
C HIS A 249 29.70 -0.74 -6.22
N LEU A 250 29.39 -0.84 -7.52
CA LEU A 250 28.32 -0.09 -8.18
C LEU A 250 27.01 -0.87 -8.32
N TRP A 251 26.96 -2.15 -7.96
CA TRP A 251 25.79 -3.02 -8.16
C TRP A 251 24.48 -2.44 -7.64
N SER A 252 24.48 -1.83 -6.45
CA SER A 252 23.28 -1.20 -5.88
C SER A 252 22.77 -0.01 -6.71
N ILE A 253 23.69 0.82 -7.22
CA ILE A 253 23.34 1.96 -8.08
C ILE A 253 22.88 1.44 -9.44
N ALA A 254 23.57 0.46 -9.99
CA ALA A 254 23.24 -0.15 -11.28
C ALA A 254 21.87 -0.81 -11.30
N PHE A 255 21.51 -1.53 -10.23
CA PHE A 255 20.20 -2.15 -10.12
C PHE A 255 19.08 -1.12 -10.07
N LYS A 256 19.22 -0.08 -9.24
CA LYS A 256 18.24 1.02 -9.19
C LYS A 256 18.13 1.75 -10.52
N ARG A 257 19.27 1.99 -11.18
CA ARG A 257 19.31 2.61 -12.50
C ARG A 257 18.55 1.79 -13.53
N ALA A 258 18.80 0.49 -13.60
CA ALA A 258 18.07 -0.43 -14.48
C ALA A 258 16.57 -0.45 -14.16
N LEU A 259 16.22 -0.48 -12.86
CA LEU A 259 14.84 -0.46 -12.39
C LEU A 259 14.11 0.82 -12.79
N TYR A 260 14.74 2.00 -12.67
CA TYR A 260 14.17 3.27 -13.08
C TYR A 260 13.93 3.32 -14.59
N ARG A 261 14.86 2.80 -15.40
CA ARG A 261 14.69 2.71 -16.86
C ARG A 261 13.58 1.76 -17.27
N LEU A 262 13.48 0.59 -16.61
CA LEU A 262 12.34 -0.32 -16.77
C LEU A 262 11.02 0.39 -16.41
N ALA A 263 11.01 1.11 -15.28
CA ALA A 263 9.84 1.79 -14.75
C ALA A 263 9.38 2.94 -15.65
N GLU A 264 10.28 3.72 -16.21
CA GLU A 264 9.93 4.81 -17.14
C GLU A 264 9.18 4.27 -18.38
N ARG A 265 9.65 3.15 -18.94
CA ARG A 265 8.98 2.50 -20.08
C ARG A 265 7.64 1.91 -19.68
N ALA A 266 7.57 1.23 -18.54
CA ALA A 266 6.34 0.71 -17.98
C ALA A 266 5.32 1.83 -17.71
N ALA A 267 5.77 2.97 -17.19
CA ALA A 267 4.97 4.15 -16.91
C ALA A 267 4.34 4.71 -18.19
N ARG A 268 5.11 4.82 -19.27
CA ARG A 268 4.58 5.20 -20.59
C ARG A 268 3.52 4.22 -21.09
N ARG A 269 3.73 2.90 -20.95
CA ARG A 269 2.72 1.86 -21.30
C ARG A 269 1.42 2.04 -20.51
N VAL A 270 1.50 2.45 -19.25
CA VAL A 270 0.32 2.71 -18.43
C VAL A 270 -0.19 4.16 -18.50
N LYS A 271 0.45 5.06 -19.25
CA LYS A 271 0.14 6.50 -19.29
C LYS A 271 0.21 7.14 -17.89
N ALA A 272 1.21 6.79 -17.10
CA ALA A 272 1.53 7.46 -15.86
C ALA A 272 2.42 8.69 -16.14
N GLU A 273 2.25 9.73 -15.32
CA GLU A 273 2.94 11.03 -15.43
C GLU A 273 4.18 11.11 -14.56
N ALA A 274 4.32 10.23 -13.56
CA ALA A 274 5.45 10.19 -12.63
C ALA A 274 5.73 8.77 -12.11
N LEU A 275 6.98 8.54 -11.68
CA LEU A 275 7.38 7.38 -10.90
C LEU A 275 7.24 7.67 -9.41
N VAL A 276 7.01 6.64 -8.61
CA VAL A 276 6.99 6.74 -7.14
C VAL A 276 7.90 5.67 -6.56
N THR A 277 8.77 6.06 -5.63
CA THR A 277 9.64 5.12 -4.91
C THR A 277 9.47 5.23 -3.41
N GLY A 278 9.76 4.14 -2.70
CA GLY A 278 9.83 4.08 -1.25
C GLY A 278 11.16 4.56 -0.66
N GLU A 279 11.94 5.35 -1.39
CA GLU A 279 13.26 5.78 -0.93
C GLU A 279 13.17 6.88 0.15
N SER A 280 14.02 6.76 1.17
CA SER A 280 14.17 7.71 2.27
C SER A 280 15.65 8.08 2.47
N LEU A 281 15.92 9.37 2.68
CA LEU A 281 17.29 9.88 2.64
C LEU A 281 18.12 9.32 3.81
N GLY A 282 19.26 8.72 3.51
CA GLY A 282 20.20 8.23 4.52
C GLY A 282 19.86 6.88 5.16
N GLN A 283 18.76 6.21 4.75
CA GLN A 283 18.40 4.89 5.27
C GLN A 283 19.22 3.74 4.66
N ALA A 284 19.73 3.90 3.43
CA ALA A 284 20.57 2.92 2.76
C ALA A 284 21.75 3.58 2.03
N SER A 285 22.81 2.83 1.78
CA SER A 285 24.00 3.30 1.03
C SER A 285 23.65 3.82 -0.36
N SER A 286 22.63 3.25 -0.99
CA SER A 286 22.08 3.65 -2.29
C SER A 286 21.08 4.80 -2.22
N GLN A 287 20.90 5.42 -1.06
CA GLN A 287 19.92 6.49 -0.79
C GLN A 287 20.62 7.73 -0.19
N THR A 288 21.83 8.03 -0.67
CA THR A 288 22.48 9.34 -0.50
C THR A 288 22.03 10.29 -1.61
N LEU A 289 22.19 11.61 -1.42
CA LEU A 289 21.87 12.59 -2.46
C LEU A 289 22.65 12.30 -3.76
N GLN A 290 23.93 11.92 -3.65
CA GLN A 290 24.76 11.61 -4.80
C GLN A 290 24.27 10.35 -5.54
N ALA A 291 23.86 9.30 -4.81
CA ALA A 291 23.30 8.09 -5.42
C ALA A 291 21.96 8.38 -6.09
N LEU A 292 21.06 9.12 -5.42
CA LEU A 292 19.76 9.50 -5.98
C LEU A 292 19.90 10.34 -7.26
N ALA A 293 20.78 11.33 -7.25
CA ALA A 293 21.09 12.14 -8.43
C ALA A 293 21.64 11.28 -9.58
N ALA A 294 22.51 10.32 -9.28
CA ALA A 294 23.09 9.44 -10.28
C ALA A 294 22.06 8.48 -10.91
N VAL A 295 21.17 7.88 -10.12
CA VAL A 295 20.15 6.96 -10.65
C VAL A 295 19.05 7.67 -11.46
N GLU A 296 18.74 8.92 -11.12
CA GLU A 296 17.70 9.73 -11.78
C GLU A 296 18.21 10.44 -13.05
N ALA A 297 19.51 10.57 -13.25
CA ALA A 297 20.10 11.30 -14.37
C ALA A 297 19.59 10.80 -15.74
N GLY A 298 18.87 11.64 -16.51
CA GLY A 298 18.35 11.25 -17.82
C GLY A 298 17.11 10.33 -17.78
N ILE A 299 16.40 10.28 -16.65
CA ILE A 299 15.01 9.83 -16.62
C ILE A 299 14.13 11.04 -16.95
N ASP A 300 13.34 10.95 -18.02
CA ASP A 300 12.54 12.06 -18.57
C ASP A 300 11.18 12.23 -17.88
N MET A 301 11.03 11.69 -16.67
CA MET A 301 9.79 11.69 -15.91
C MET A 301 10.06 11.96 -14.42
N PRO A 302 9.22 12.76 -13.73
CA PRO A 302 9.41 13.04 -12.31
C PRO A 302 9.48 11.76 -11.45
N VAL A 303 10.43 11.70 -10.53
CA VAL A 303 10.54 10.61 -9.54
C VAL A 303 10.16 11.15 -8.16
N LEU A 304 8.96 10.78 -7.71
CA LEU A 304 8.40 11.22 -6.45
C LEU A 304 8.85 10.28 -5.31
N ARG A 305 9.32 10.88 -4.22
CA ARG A 305 9.84 10.16 -3.03
C ARG A 305 9.11 10.60 -1.77
N PRO A 306 7.87 10.12 -1.53
CA PRO A 306 7.03 10.58 -0.42
C PRO A 306 7.65 10.39 0.96
N LEU A 307 8.62 9.48 1.09
CA LEU A 307 9.25 9.11 2.36
C LEU A 307 10.60 9.80 2.59
N ILE A 308 11.03 10.69 1.68
CA ILE A 308 12.41 11.22 1.65
C ILE A 308 12.84 11.88 2.96
N GLY A 309 11.90 12.46 3.71
CA GLY A 309 12.14 13.13 4.99
C GLY A 309 11.54 12.43 6.20
N LEU A 310 11.03 11.20 6.06
CA LEU A 310 10.46 10.43 7.18
C LEU A 310 11.50 9.47 7.77
N ASP A 311 11.46 9.32 9.09
CA ASP A 311 12.24 8.30 9.79
C ASP A 311 11.62 6.89 9.66
N LYS A 312 12.37 5.87 10.10
CA LYS A 312 11.93 4.48 9.95
C LYS A 312 10.71 4.16 10.81
N GLU A 313 10.60 4.75 12.00
CA GLU A 313 9.47 4.48 12.88
C GLU A 313 8.17 5.09 12.35
N GLU A 314 8.25 6.30 11.76
CA GLU A 314 7.14 6.94 11.07
C GLU A 314 6.61 6.07 9.93
N ILE A 315 7.52 5.51 9.12
CA ILE A 315 7.17 4.61 8.02
C ILE A 315 6.52 3.32 8.56
N VAL A 316 7.09 2.72 9.60
CA VAL A 316 6.55 1.49 10.23
C VAL A 316 5.16 1.74 10.82
N ARG A 317 4.95 2.84 11.56
CA ARG A 317 3.64 3.21 12.10
C ARG A 317 2.60 3.36 10.99
N MET A 318 3.01 3.95 9.86
CA MET A 318 2.12 4.07 8.71
C MET A 318 1.82 2.71 8.07
N ALA A 319 2.83 1.85 7.88
CA ALA A 319 2.65 0.50 7.35
C ALA A 319 1.70 -0.35 8.21
N GLN A 320 1.78 -0.22 9.53
CA GLN A 320 0.85 -0.85 10.48
C GLN A 320 -0.57 -0.28 10.32
N ARG A 321 -0.71 1.05 10.23
CA ARG A 321 -2.01 1.72 10.04
C ARG A 321 -2.70 1.28 8.75
N ILE A 322 -1.96 1.08 7.67
CA ILE A 322 -2.53 0.68 6.37
C ILE A 322 -2.64 -0.85 6.21
N GLY A 323 -2.10 -1.61 7.16
CA GLY A 323 -2.17 -3.07 7.24
C GLY A 323 -1.17 -3.82 6.36
N THR A 324 -0.12 -3.16 5.86
CA THR A 324 0.90 -3.80 5.01
C THR A 324 2.09 -4.36 5.80
N TYR A 325 2.31 -3.90 7.04
CA TYR A 325 3.51 -4.23 7.83
C TYR A 325 3.76 -5.74 7.98
N ASP A 326 2.79 -6.49 8.51
CA ASP A 326 2.95 -7.93 8.80
C ASP A 326 3.21 -8.76 7.54
N LEU A 327 2.63 -8.34 6.41
CA LEU A 327 2.89 -8.97 5.12
C LEU A 327 4.30 -8.63 4.62
N SER A 328 4.71 -7.37 4.75
CA SER A 328 6.00 -6.88 4.25
C SER A 328 7.20 -7.47 4.99
N ILE A 329 7.11 -7.70 6.29
CA ILE A 329 8.22 -8.32 7.05
C ILE A 329 8.49 -9.78 6.64
N SER A 330 7.53 -10.43 5.98
CA SER A 330 7.67 -11.80 5.49
C SER A 330 8.29 -11.89 4.09
N VAL A 331 8.50 -10.75 3.43
CA VAL A 331 9.12 -10.68 2.09
C VAL A 331 10.63 -10.51 2.25
N PRO A 332 11.45 -11.47 1.77
CA PRO A 332 12.91 -11.34 1.84
C PRO A 332 13.42 -10.13 1.05
N GLU A 333 14.38 -9.38 1.60
CA GLU A 333 14.99 -8.24 0.91
C GLU A 333 16.11 -8.67 -0.05
N TYR A 334 15.77 -8.90 -1.31
CA TYR A 334 16.73 -9.29 -2.36
C TYR A 334 17.71 -8.18 -2.76
N CYS A 335 17.43 -6.92 -2.42
CA CYS A 335 18.38 -5.83 -2.65
C CYS A 335 19.70 -6.02 -1.87
N GLY A 336 19.69 -6.80 -0.77
CA GLY A 336 20.89 -7.14 -0.01
C GLY A 336 21.96 -7.90 -0.82
N ILE A 337 21.58 -8.55 -1.92
CA ILE A 337 22.51 -9.22 -2.83
C ILE A 337 23.51 -8.23 -3.45
N PHE A 338 23.11 -6.96 -3.58
CA PHE A 338 23.92 -5.89 -4.18
C PHE A 338 24.69 -5.04 -3.16
N SER A 339 24.76 -5.47 -1.89
CA SER A 339 25.21 -4.65 -0.75
C SER A 339 26.58 -5.03 -0.17
N ARG A 340 27.44 -5.77 -0.90
CA ARG A 340 28.82 -6.02 -0.46
C ARG A 340 29.71 -4.82 -0.81
N GLU A 341 30.07 -4.01 0.19
CA GLU A 341 30.89 -2.79 0.06
C GLU A 341 30.36 -1.76 -0.97
N PRO A 342 29.08 -1.32 -0.86
CA PRO A 342 28.46 -0.50 -1.87
C PRO A 342 29.00 0.94 -1.85
N ARG A 343 29.34 1.47 -3.02
CA ARG A 343 29.63 2.90 -3.21
C ARG A 343 28.34 3.72 -3.08
N ARG A 344 28.50 4.91 -2.51
CA ARG A 344 27.42 5.88 -2.24
C ARG A 344 27.29 6.97 -3.31
N TRP A 345 27.97 6.81 -4.44
CA TRP A 345 27.99 7.77 -5.54
C TRP A 345 28.50 7.05 -6.81
N ALA A 346 28.12 7.57 -7.97
CA ALA A 346 28.64 7.18 -9.27
C ALA A 346 28.86 8.44 -10.11
N SER A 347 29.94 8.46 -10.89
CA SER A 347 30.20 9.50 -11.89
C SER A 347 29.28 9.32 -13.11
N ARG A 348 29.17 10.37 -13.93
CA ARG A 348 28.37 10.32 -15.16
C ARG A 348 28.85 9.21 -16.12
N GLY A 349 30.16 9.07 -16.31
CA GLY A 349 30.71 8.01 -17.18
C GLY A 349 30.41 6.61 -16.66
N GLU A 350 30.42 6.40 -15.33
CA GLU A 350 29.99 5.13 -14.73
C GLU A 350 28.51 4.84 -14.97
N ILE A 351 27.63 5.86 -14.90
CA ILE A 351 26.20 5.70 -15.22
C ILE A 351 26.00 5.34 -16.69
N GLU A 352 26.72 5.98 -17.61
CA GLU A 352 26.65 5.66 -19.05
C GLU A 352 27.11 4.22 -19.34
N LEU A 353 28.16 3.74 -18.66
CA LEU A 353 28.61 2.34 -18.77
C LEU A 353 27.61 1.35 -18.17
N ILE A 354 27.03 1.66 -17.01
CA ILE A 354 25.94 0.88 -16.43
C ILE A 354 24.77 0.77 -17.40
N ASP A 355 24.39 1.90 -18.00
CA ASP A 355 23.28 2.01 -18.93
C ASP A 355 23.47 1.14 -20.17
N LEU A 356 24.70 1.05 -20.69
CA LEU A 356 25.06 0.12 -21.77
C LEU A 356 25.02 -1.33 -21.29
N ALA A 357 25.60 -1.61 -20.11
CA ALA A 357 25.73 -2.96 -19.57
C ALA A 357 24.39 -3.65 -19.28
N VAL A 358 23.34 -2.89 -18.96
CA VAL A 358 22.02 -3.42 -18.60
C VAL A 358 20.96 -3.22 -19.69
N HIS A 359 21.30 -2.61 -20.84
CA HIS A 359 20.34 -2.22 -21.87
C HIS A 359 19.43 -3.37 -22.32
N ASP A 360 20.03 -4.44 -22.85
CA ASP A 360 19.29 -5.61 -23.36
C ASP A 360 18.52 -6.33 -22.26
N ALA A 361 19.06 -6.34 -21.04
CA ALA A 361 18.40 -6.95 -19.88
C ALA A 361 17.14 -6.17 -19.44
N VAL A 362 17.18 -4.84 -19.53
CA VAL A 362 16.00 -4.00 -19.30
C VAL A 362 14.94 -4.22 -20.38
N GLU A 363 15.34 -4.40 -21.64
CA GLU A 363 14.42 -4.75 -22.74
C GLU A 363 13.74 -6.11 -22.52
N ALA A 364 14.52 -7.11 -22.10
CA ALA A 364 14.01 -8.43 -21.77
C ALA A 364 13.00 -8.37 -20.61
N ALA A 365 13.34 -7.65 -19.53
CA ALA A 365 12.45 -7.47 -18.37
C ALA A 365 11.18 -6.68 -18.73
N PHE A 366 11.26 -5.69 -19.62
CA PHE A 366 10.09 -4.95 -20.10
C PHE A 366 9.17 -5.84 -20.94
N SER A 367 9.75 -6.68 -21.80
CA SER A 367 9.02 -7.59 -22.67
C SER A 367 8.34 -8.72 -21.89
N SER A 368 8.88 -9.09 -20.72
CA SER A 368 8.29 -10.11 -19.84
C SER A 368 7.14 -9.59 -18.97
N ILE A 369 6.76 -8.30 -19.06
CA ILE A 369 5.76 -7.73 -18.14
C ILE A 369 4.39 -8.40 -18.32
N GLU A 370 3.96 -9.07 -17.26
CA GLU A 370 2.60 -9.52 -17.04
C GLU A 370 1.78 -8.42 -16.36
N VAL A 371 0.51 -8.27 -16.73
CA VAL A 371 -0.36 -7.22 -16.19
C VAL A 371 -1.59 -7.85 -15.54
N PHE A 372 -1.75 -7.57 -14.25
CA PHE A 372 -2.91 -7.96 -13.47
C PHE A 372 -3.76 -6.73 -13.11
N ARG A 373 -5.04 -6.95 -12.89
CA ARG A 373 -5.94 -6.00 -12.24
C ARG A 373 -5.99 -6.25 -10.74
N LYS A 374 -6.34 -5.20 -9.98
CA LYS A 374 -6.48 -5.26 -8.52
C LYS A 374 -7.34 -6.46 -8.08
N GLY A 375 -8.45 -6.71 -8.78
CA GLY A 375 -9.35 -7.82 -8.45
C GLY A 375 -8.80 -9.23 -8.72
N GLU A 376 -7.70 -9.36 -9.47
CA GLU A 376 -7.11 -10.64 -9.89
C GLU A 376 -5.95 -11.06 -8.97
N LEU A 377 -5.46 -10.18 -8.10
CA LEU A 377 -4.25 -10.38 -7.30
C LEU A 377 -4.36 -11.54 -6.33
N GLY A 378 -5.49 -11.67 -5.62
CA GLY A 378 -5.71 -12.77 -4.68
C GLY A 378 -5.63 -14.13 -5.37
N SER A 379 -6.26 -14.26 -6.55
CA SER A 379 -6.17 -15.49 -7.36
C SER A 379 -4.76 -15.74 -7.92
N ALA A 380 -4.06 -14.70 -8.36
CA ALA A 380 -2.69 -14.82 -8.86
C ALA A 380 -1.74 -15.29 -7.75
N ALA A 381 -1.80 -14.66 -6.57
CA ALA A 381 -1.01 -15.04 -5.41
C ALA A 381 -1.32 -16.47 -4.92
N ALA A 382 -2.60 -16.88 -4.96
CA ALA A 382 -3.01 -18.24 -4.60
C ALA A 382 -2.49 -19.28 -5.60
N ALA A 383 -2.56 -18.99 -6.91
CA ALA A 383 -2.04 -19.87 -7.95
C ALA A 383 -0.52 -20.09 -7.80
N LEU A 384 0.24 -19.03 -7.54
CA LEU A 384 1.67 -19.09 -7.24
C LEU A 384 1.95 -19.92 -5.97
N SER A 385 1.17 -19.71 -4.92
CA SER A 385 1.29 -20.47 -3.66
C SER A 385 1.04 -21.97 -3.86
N SER A 386 0.05 -22.33 -4.68
CA SER A 386 -0.25 -23.73 -5.01
C SER A 386 0.89 -24.39 -5.79
N ARG A 387 1.51 -23.67 -6.74
CA ARG A 387 2.69 -24.16 -7.46
C ARG A 387 3.84 -24.47 -6.50
N LEU A 388 4.11 -23.59 -5.53
CA LEU A 388 5.15 -23.78 -4.52
C LEU A 388 4.93 -25.02 -3.64
N ALA A 389 3.69 -25.30 -3.25
CA ALA A 389 3.37 -26.49 -2.45
C ALA A 389 3.77 -27.79 -3.18
N GLY A 390 3.70 -27.82 -4.51
CA GLY A 390 4.20 -28.94 -5.32
C GLY A 390 5.74 -28.98 -5.49
N LEU A 391 6.46 -27.90 -5.16
CA LEU A 391 7.92 -27.83 -5.24
C LEU A 391 8.61 -28.14 -3.91
N ALA A 392 7.95 -27.89 -2.78
CA ALA A 392 8.50 -28.07 -1.44
C ALA A 392 8.46 -29.54 -1.00
N VAL A 393 9.50 -30.00 -0.31
CA VAL A 393 9.53 -31.32 0.35
C VAL A 393 9.89 -31.16 1.82
N ASP A 394 9.26 -31.95 2.68
CA ASP A 394 9.55 -31.97 4.13
C ASP A 394 10.74 -32.88 4.47
N LYS A 395 11.04 -33.83 3.58
CA LYS A 395 12.18 -34.75 3.69
C LYS A 395 12.84 -34.89 2.33
N VAL A 396 14.17 -35.00 2.32
CA VAL A 396 14.92 -35.34 1.12
C VAL A 396 14.48 -36.72 0.62
N PRO A 397 13.99 -36.86 -0.63
CA PRO A 397 13.63 -38.16 -1.20
C PRO A 397 14.85 -39.07 -1.35
N ASP A 398 14.66 -40.37 -1.23
CA ASP A 398 15.75 -41.33 -1.35
C ASP A 398 16.40 -41.28 -2.75
N GLY A 399 17.72 -41.25 -2.79
CA GLY A 399 18.50 -41.15 -4.04
C GLY A 399 18.49 -39.77 -4.70
N ALA A 400 17.93 -38.74 -4.05
CA ALA A 400 17.99 -37.38 -4.55
C ALA A 400 19.39 -36.78 -4.45
N VAL A 401 19.76 -35.98 -5.45
CA VAL A 401 20.96 -35.14 -5.43
C VAL A 401 20.64 -33.87 -4.64
N VAL A 402 21.22 -33.74 -3.47
CA VAL A 402 21.02 -32.57 -2.61
C VAL A 402 22.04 -31.49 -2.98
N VAL A 403 21.56 -30.27 -3.20
CA VAL A 403 22.38 -29.15 -3.67
C VAL A 403 22.29 -27.99 -2.68
N ASP A 404 23.43 -27.59 -2.12
CA ASP A 404 23.57 -26.43 -1.24
C ASP A 404 23.95 -25.19 -2.06
N LEU A 405 23.10 -24.15 -2.00
CA LEU A 405 23.29 -22.88 -2.70
C LEU A 405 23.94 -21.79 -1.81
N ARG A 406 24.35 -22.11 -0.58
CA ARG A 406 24.99 -21.18 0.35
C ARG A 406 26.49 -21.04 0.06
N ASP A 407 27.12 -20.05 0.70
CA ASP A 407 28.55 -19.83 0.58
C ASP A 407 29.40 -20.95 1.20
N GLN A 408 30.70 -20.92 0.90
CA GLN A 408 31.66 -21.96 1.29
C GLN A 408 31.75 -22.12 2.79
N GLU A 409 31.71 -21.01 3.53
CA GLU A 409 31.85 -21.00 4.98
C GLU A 409 30.65 -21.65 5.66
N ALA A 410 29.43 -21.34 5.20
CA ALA A 410 28.23 -22.00 5.69
C ALA A 410 28.21 -23.50 5.37
N TYR A 411 28.59 -23.88 4.15
CA TYR A 411 28.67 -25.28 3.74
C TYR A 411 29.67 -26.09 4.59
N ILE A 412 30.86 -25.53 4.85
CA ILE A 412 31.89 -26.16 5.71
C ILE A 412 31.39 -26.29 7.15
N ARG A 413 30.72 -25.25 7.68
CA ARG A 413 30.19 -25.28 9.05
C ARG A 413 29.18 -26.40 9.24
N TRP A 414 28.24 -26.55 8.31
CA TRP A 414 27.28 -27.64 8.31
C TRP A 414 26.53 -27.70 6.97
N HIS A 415 26.29 -28.91 6.47
CA HIS A 415 25.45 -29.17 5.30
C HIS A 415 24.66 -30.47 5.48
N LEU A 416 23.57 -30.62 4.73
CA LEU A 416 22.81 -31.88 4.69
C LEU A 416 23.73 -33.03 4.23
N PRO A 417 23.60 -34.24 4.79
CA PRO A 417 24.43 -35.38 4.42
C PRO A 417 24.42 -35.65 2.91
N GLY A 418 25.61 -35.71 2.30
CA GLY A 418 25.76 -35.96 0.87
C GLY A 418 25.42 -34.79 -0.05
N ALA A 419 25.14 -33.60 0.51
CA ALA A 419 24.91 -32.40 -0.29
C ALA A 419 26.17 -31.99 -1.07
N VAL A 420 25.97 -31.45 -2.26
CA VAL A 420 27.02 -30.84 -3.09
C VAL A 420 26.83 -29.34 -3.10
N ARG A 421 27.88 -28.58 -2.77
CA ARG A 421 27.84 -27.12 -2.89
C ARG A 421 27.92 -26.71 -4.36
N VAL A 422 26.98 -25.90 -4.82
CA VAL A 422 26.97 -25.37 -6.18
C VAL A 422 26.66 -23.87 -6.13
N GLU A 423 27.49 -23.07 -6.78
CA GLU A 423 27.22 -21.64 -6.93
C GLU A 423 26.05 -21.43 -7.88
N LEU A 424 25.23 -20.40 -7.61
CA LEU A 424 23.95 -20.19 -8.31
C LEU A 424 24.10 -20.16 -9.84
N ASP A 425 25.14 -19.49 -10.34
CA ASP A 425 25.45 -19.36 -11.76
C ASP A 425 25.96 -20.66 -12.41
N LYS A 426 26.32 -21.67 -11.60
CA LYS A 426 26.79 -23.00 -12.04
C LYS A 426 25.74 -24.09 -11.92
N VAL A 427 24.53 -23.77 -11.44
CA VAL A 427 23.48 -24.78 -11.24
C VAL A 427 23.08 -25.46 -12.54
N LEU A 428 22.92 -24.71 -13.64
CA LEU A 428 22.53 -25.28 -14.93
C LEU A 428 23.59 -26.27 -15.45
N ASP A 429 24.86 -25.83 -15.51
CA ASP A 429 25.98 -26.68 -15.89
C ASP A 429 26.06 -27.96 -15.03
N PHE A 430 25.83 -27.81 -13.72
CA PHE A 430 25.84 -28.93 -12.78
C PHE A 430 24.75 -29.96 -13.10
N VAL A 431 23.49 -29.55 -13.26
CA VAL A 431 22.39 -30.49 -13.50
C VAL A 431 22.44 -31.12 -14.89
N GLU A 432 22.98 -30.41 -15.89
CA GLU A 432 23.22 -30.95 -17.23
C GLU A 432 24.27 -32.07 -17.18
N ARG A 433 25.37 -31.86 -16.45
CA ARG A 433 26.42 -32.86 -16.26
C ARG A 433 25.96 -34.05 -15.42
N THR A 434 25.14 -33.81 -14.39
CA THR A 434 24.70 -34.85 -13.46
C THR A 434 23.57 -35.72 -14.03
N GLY A 435 22.74 -35.19 -14.94
CA GLY A 435 21.75 -35.96 -15.71
C GLY A 435 20.30 -35.59 -15.39
N ARG A 436 19.45 -35.60 -16.42
CA ARG A 436 18.02 -35.25 -16.33
C ARG A 436 17.16 -36.30 -15.63
N ASP A 437 17.64 -37.53 -15.52
CA ASP A 437 16.96 -38.65 -14.85
C ASP A 437 16.98 -38.51 -13.32
N LYS A 438 17.81 -37.63 -12.74
CA LYS A 438 17.92 -37.49 -11.28
C LYS A 438 16.81 -36.64 -10.69
N THR A 439 16.55 -36.88 -9.41
CA THR A 439 15.76 -35.99 -8.57
C THR A 439 16.72 -35.03 -7.86
N TYR A 440 16.49 -33.73 -7.96
CA TYR A 440 17.33 -32.71 -7.33
C TYR A 440 16.58 -32.05 -6.18
N VAL A 441 17.24 -31.82 -5.04
CA VAL A 441 16.68 -31.08 -3.90
C VAL A 441 17.62 -29.93 -3.56
N PHE A 442 17.13 -28.70 -3.71
CA PHE A 442 17.90 -27.49 -3.43
C PHE A 442 17.58 -26.95 -2.04
N TYR A 443 18.58 -26.36 -1.38
CA TYR A 443 18.35 -25.57 -0.18
C TYR A 443 19.29 -24.36 -0.12
N CYS A 444 18.81 -23.32 0.56
CA CYS A 444 19.54 -22.09 0.83
C CYS A 444 19.15 -21.59 2.22
N TYR A 445 19.62 -20.39 2.62
CA TYR A 445 19.35 -19.81 3.94
C TYR A 445 17.85 -19.75 4.30
N GLU A 446 17.03 -19.13 3.46
CA GLU A 446 15.61 -18.90 3.77
C GLU A 446 14.63 -19.66 2.85
N GLY A 447 15.15 -20.54 1.99
CA GLY A 447 14.38 -21.32 1.02
C GLY A 447 13.90 -20.56 -0.23
N ALA A 448 14.01 -19.23 -0.27
CA ALA A 448 13.52 -18.44 -1.41
C ALA A 448 14.36 -18.66 -2.69
N LEU A 449 15.69 -18.63 -2.58
CA LEU A 449 16.60 -18.91 -3.71
C LEU A 449 16.47 -20.37 -4.21
N SER A 450 16.39 -21.33 -3.30
CA SER A 450 16.26 -22.74 -3.67
C SER A 450 14.90 -23.06 -4.28
N ALA A 451 13.83 -22.38 -3.86
CA ALA A 451 12.51 -22.49 -4.48
C ALA A 451 12.53 -21.97 -5.93
N ASP A 452 13.14 -20.81 -6.18
CA ASP A 452 13.29 -20.25 -7.54
C ASP A 452 14.08 -21.18 -8.46
N VAL A 453 15.24 -21.65 -8.01
CA VAL A 453 16.06 -22.61 -8.77
C VAL A 453 15.28 -23.88 -9.07
N ALA A 454 14.59 -24.45 -8.07
CA ALA A 454 13.78 -25.63 -8.26
C ALA A 454 12.69 -25.39 -9.31
N GLU A 455 11.99 -24.26 -9.27
CA GLU A 455 10.95 -23.96 -10.23
C GLU A 455 11.48 -23.80 -11.67
N ARG A 456 12.55 -23.03 -11.86
CA ARG A 456 13.18 -22.80 -13.18
C ARG A 456 13.60 -24.12 -13.83
N LEU A 457 14.23 -24.99 -13.05
CA LEU A 457 14.62 -26.32 -13.51
C LEU A 457 13.41 -27.20 -13.84
N ARG A 458 12.30 -27.06 -13.09
CA ARG A 458 11.08 -27.81 -13.38
C ARG A 458 10.44 -27.38 -14.69
N LYS A 459 10.39 -26.08 -14.96
CA LYS A 459 9.95 -25.52 -16.26
C LYS A 459 10.82 -26.03 -17.41
N SER A 460 12.07 -26.37 -17.13
CA SER A 460 13.03 -26.94 -18.09
C SER A 460 12.99 -28.48 -18.15
N GLY A 461 12.03 -29.13 -17.48
CA GLY A 461 11.80 -30.58 -17.54
C GLY A 461 12.54 -31.43 -16.49
N TYR A 462 13.20 -30.83 -15.50
CA TYR A 462 13.90 -31.56 -14.44
C TYR A 462 12.96 -31.91 -13.28
N ARG A 463 13.21 -33.06 -12.63
CA ARG A 463 12.62 -33.43 -11.33
C ARG A 463 13.36 -32.73 -10.19
N SER A 464 13.18 -31.43 -10.06
CA SER A 464 13.71 -30.64 -8.94
C SER A 464 12.75 -30.67 -7.75
N TYR A 465 13.17 -30.17 -6.58
CA TYR A 465 12.39 -29.82 -5.38
C TYR A 465 13.23 -28.86 -4.53
N PHE A 466 12.64 -28.22 -3.53
CA PHE A 466 13.41 -27.50 -2.51
C PHE A 466 13.01 -27.93 -1.10
N ILE A 467 13.96 -27.84 -0.17
CA ILE A 467 13.74 -28.11 1.25
C ILE A 467 14.12 -26.88 2.07
N LYS A 468 13.32 -26.57 3.09
CA LYS A 468 13.66 -25.55 4.09
C LYS A 468 14.50 -26.20 5.18
N ILE A 469 15.72 -25.71 5.37
CA ILE A 469 16.55 -26.06 6.52
C ILE A 469 16.15 -25.19 7.71
N LYS A 470 16.04 -25.79 8.89
CA LYS A 470 15.72 -25.08 10.15
C LYS A 470 16.97 -24.68 10.88
#